data_AF-A0A4R6G1N2-F1
#
_entry.id   AF-A0A4R6G1N2-F1
#
_cell.length_a   1.000
_cell.length_b   1.000
_cell.length_c   1.000
_cell.angle_alpha   90.00
_cell.angle_beta   90.00
_cell.angle_gamma   90.00
#
_symmetry.space_group_name_H-M   'P 1'
#
loop_
_entity.id
_entity.type
_entity.pdbx_description
1 polymer ?
#
loop_
_entity_poly.entity_id
_entity_poly.type
_entity_poly.pdbx_seq_one_letter_code
_entity_poly.pdbx_strand_id
1 'polypeptide(L)'
;MRTEKLFPIRIVRLFLIALIASCCMQEPVFALDDNASRRAPVMLANVYHADIDLHAYWVSEKYDGIRAYWDGKTLWTRGGEAIAVPAWFVAGWPETALDGELWAGRGGFSDAVSTARRQVPDDIAWRKMRFMVFDLPAHAGTFDQRLPILQTTVAAIGLPWVQSVKQSRVSDHRSLQKMLSTVTKEGGEGLMLHRGASYYRAERNDDLLKLKLHDDAEARVIAHIDGKGKHAGRLGALLVEMPNGQRFKLGTGFSDAQRAQPPMLGSLVTYRFRGVNDSGIPRFASFLRVREDL
;
A
#
# COMPACT_ATOMS: atom_id res chain seq x y z
N MET A 1 58.47 66.16 -61.99
CA MET A 1 59.57 65.23 -62.32
C MET A 1 59.70 64.26 -61.15
N ARG A 2 59.38 62.97 -61.30
CA ARG A 2 60.34 61.86 -61.56
C ARG A 2 61.49 61.91 -60.52
N THR A 3 61.78 60.90 -59.68
CA THR A 3 61.84 59.44 -59.92
C THR A 3 62.06 58.66 -58.61
N GLU A 4 61.53 57.43 -58.60
CA GLU A 4 61.82 56.17 -57.86
C GLU A 4 63.05 56.07 -56.91
N LYS A 5 62.87 55.62 -55.65
CA LYS A 5 62.94 54.24 -55.03
C LYS A 5 64.36 53.78 -54.63
N LEU A 6 64.51 53.30 -53.38
CA LEU A 6 64.96 51.92 -53.02
C LEU A 6 65.00 51.66 -51.48
N PHE A 7 64.10 50.77 -51.01
CA PHE A 7 64.24 49.64 -50.03
C PHE A 7 64.74 49.84 -48.56
N PRO A 8 64.60 48.85 -47.63
CA PRO A 8 63.43 48.66 -46.75
C PRO A 8 63.79 48.61 -45.23
N ILE A 9 62.85 48.88 -44.31
CA ILE A 9 62.98 48.40 -42.92
C ILE A 9 61.65 47.79 -42.46
N ARG A 10 61.72 46.50 -42.12
CA ARG A 10 60.62 45.68 -41.64
C ARG A 10 60.32 45.96 -40.16
N ILE A 11 59.03 45.92 -39.88
CA ILE A 11 58.34 45.95 -38.60
C ILE A 11 58.78 44.78 -37.70
N VAL A 12 59.07 45.05 -36.43
CA VAL A 12 58.77 44.13 -35.31
C VAL A 12 58.33 44.98 -34.11
N ARG A 13 57.01 45.16 -33.94
CA ARG A 13 56.41 45.50 -32.64
C ARG A 13 56.10 44.17 -31.95
N LEU A 14 56.79 43.89 -30.85
CA LEU A 14 56.45 42.79 -29.94
C LEU A 14 55.06 43.03 -29.37
N PHE A 15 54.08 42.22 -29.76
CA PHE A 15 52.85 42.03 -29.02
C PHE A 15 53.11 40.99 -27.92
N LEU A 16 53.07 41.43 -26.66
CA LEU A 16 53.05 40.52 -25.52
C LEU A 16 51.60 39.99 -25.40
N ILE A 17 51.34 38.81 -25.95
CA ILE A 17 50.10 38.07 -25.72
C ILE A 17 50.23 37.42 -24.34
N ALA A 18 49.56 38.00 -23.34
CA ALA A 18 49.35 37.32 -22.06
C ALA A 18 48.32 36.20 -22.28
N LEU A 19 48.80 34.96 -22.31
CA LEU A 19 47.98 33.76 -22.35
C LEU A 19 47.36 33.56 -20.96
N ILE A 20 46.18 34.15 -20.72
CA ILE A 20 45.38 33.79 -19.54
C ILE A 20 44.75 32.43 -19.85
N ALA A 21 45.38 31.38 -19.33
CA ALA A 21 44.77 30.06 -19.25
C ALA A 21 43.50 30.19 -18.38
N SER A 22 42.35 30.32 -19.05
CA SER A 22 41.04 30.17 -18.42
C SER A 22 40.90 28.71 -18.01
N CYS A 23 41.40 28.39 -16.82
CA CYS A 23 41.12 27.14 -16.15
C CYS A 23 39.63 27.19 -15.78
N CYS A 24 38.79 26.62 -16.63
CA CYS A 24 37.41 26.32 -16.28
C CYS A 24 37.44 25.38 -15.08
N MET A 25 37.36 25.94 -13.88
CA MET A 25 36.94 25.21 -12.68
C MET A 25 35.50 24.78 -12.94
N GLN A 26 35.33 23.59 -13.50
CA GLN A 26 34.06 22.89 -13.44
C GLN A 26 33.84 22.55 -11.97
N GLU A 27 33.08 23.39 -11.28
CA GLU A 27 32.50 23.04 -9.99
C GLU A 27 31.82 21.67 -10.15
N PRO A 28 32.10 20.69 -9.28
CA PRO A 28 31.35 19.46 -9.28
C PRO A 28 29.91 19.82 -8.96
N VAL A 29 29.04 19.75 -9.96
CA VAL A 29 27.61 19.67 -9.73
C VAL A 29 27.41 18.38 -8.96
N PHE A 30 27.33 18.48 -7.64
CA PHE A 30 26.75 17.45 -6.81
C PHE A 30 25.31 17.30 -7.28
N ALA A 31 25.10 16.40 -8.25
CA ALA A 31 23.80 15.78 -8.44
C ALA A 31 23.47 15.16 -7.08
N LEU A 32 22.58 15.80 -6.34
CA LEU A 32 21.91 15.14 -5.24
C LEU A 32 21.22 13.95 -5.88
N ASP A 33 21.77 12.76 -5.64
CA ASP A 33 21.05 11.50 -5.81
C ASP A 33 19.82 11.61 -4.90
N ASP A 34 18.73 12.16 -5.44
CA ASP A 34 17.43 12.28 -4.78
C ASP A 34 16.70 10.91 -4.77
N ASN A 35 17.48 9.83 -4.77
CA ASN A 35 17.02 8.45 -4.67
C ASN A 35 16.95 8.01 -3.19
N ALA A 36 16.62 8.96 -2.30
CA ALA A 36 15.96 8.60 -1.08
C ALA A 36 14.60 8.03 -1.48
N SER A 37 14.41 6.72 -1.33
CA SER A 37 13.11 6.04 -1.49
C SER A 37 12.01 6.87 -0.83
N ARG A 38 11.31 7.70 -1.62
CA ARG A 38 10.23 8.58 -1.17
C ARG A 38 9.01 7.69 -1.00
N ARG A 39 8.95 6.98 0.12
CA ARG A 39 7.71 6.32 0.55
C ARG A 39 6.60 7.37 0.56
N ALA A 40 5.46 7.05 -0.05
CA ALA A 40 4.30 7.92 0.02
C ALA A 40 4.00 8.25 1.50
N PRO A 41 3.78 9.53 1.87
CA PRO A 41 3.64 9.95 3.26
C PRO A 41 2.25 9.55 3.78
N VAL A 42 2.04 8.26 4.01
CA VAL A 42 0.72 7.69 4.28
C VAL A 42 0.48 7.38 5.75
N MET A 43 -0.69 7.75 6.27
CA MET A 43 -1.13 7.41 7.64
C MET A 43 -1.31 5.90 7.82
N LEU A 44 -0.85 5.31 8.92
CA LEU A 44 -0.87 3.85 9.15
C LEU A 44 -1.82 3.46 10.29
N ALA A 45 -2.62 2.41 10.05
CA ALA A 45 -3.62 1.97 11.01
C ALA A 45 -3.10 1.00 12.08
N ASN A 46 -3.41 1.26 13.35
CA ASN A 46 -3.26 0.31 14.47
C ASN A 46 -4.40 -0.71 14.50
N VAL A 47 -4.27 -1.75 15.35
CA VAL A 47 -5.35 -2.73 15.57
C VAL A 47 -6.36 -2.14 16.54
N TYR A 48 -7.65 -2.29 16.24
CA TYR A 48 -8.72 -1.88 17.14
C TYR A 48 -8.61 -2.54 18.52
N HIS A 49 -8.90 -1.77 19.57
CA HIS A 49 -9.06 -2.24 20.95
C HIS A 49 -10.33 -1.64 21.57
N ALA A 50 -10.88 -2.31 22.58
CA ALA A 50 -12.21 -1.96 23.11
C ALA A 50 -12.23 -0.69 23.97
N ASP A 51 -11.06 -0.24 24.44
CA ASP A 51 -10.90 0.85 25.41
C ASP A 51 -10.85 2.24 24.75
N ILE A 52 -11.39 2.37 23.53
CA ILE A 52 -11.53 3.66 22.83
C ILE A 52 -12.92 4.28 23.02
N ASP A 53 -12.97 5.61 22.96
CA ASP A 53 -14.23 6.33 22.75
C ASP A 53 -14.68 6.19 21.29
N LEU A 54 -15.62 5.27 21.04
CA LEU A 54 -16.17 5.03 19.70
C LEU A 54 -16.88 6.24 19.09
N HIS A 55 -17.44 7.14 19.91
CA HIS A 55 -18.16 8.31 19.38
C HIS A 55 -17.22 9.28 18.66
N ALA A 56 -15.92 9.26 18.99
CA ALA A 56 -14.90 10.06 18.34
C ALA A 56 -14.52 9.55 16.93
N TYR A 57 -14.99 8.37 16.51
CA TYR A 57 -14.57 7.73 15.26
C TYR A 57 -15.66 7.64 14.21
N TRP A 58 -15.24 7.80 12.96
CA TRP A 58 -15.97 7.36 11.78
C TRP A 58 -15.60 5.91 11.47
N VAL A 59 -16.54 5.17 10.91
CA VAL A 59 -16.40 3.76 10.56
C VAL A 59 -16.73 3.57 9.08
N SER A 60 -15.84 2.87 8.38
CA SER A 60 -16.01 2.45 6.99
C SER A 60 -15.66 0.98 6.78
N GLU A 61 -16.07 0.40 5.65
CA GLU A 61 -15.53 -0.89 5.20
C GLU A 61 -14.01 -0.77 5.01
N LYS A 62 -13.29 -1.83 5.40
CA LYS A 62 -11.90 -2.02 5.00
C LYS A 62 -11.89 -2.72 3.65
N TYR A 63 -11.38 -2.04 2.63
CA TYR A 63 -11.19 -2.62 1.31
C TYR A 63 -9.89 -3.44 1.25
N ASP A 64 -9.98 -4.61 0.62
CA ASP A 64 -8.86 -5.53 0.37
C ASP A 64 -8.34 -5.31 -1.05
N GLY A 65 -7.51 -4.29 -1.24
CA GLY A 65 -6.97 -3.90 -2.54
C GLY A 65 -5.49 -3.55 -2.47
N ILE A 66 -5.08 -2.58 -3.30
CA ILE A 66 -3.76 -1.97 -3.24
C ILE A 66 -3.92 -0.50 -2.86
N ARG A 67 -3.38 -0.10 -1.70
CA ARG A 67 -3.30 1.31 -1.34
C ARG A 67 -2.53 2.10 -2.39
N ALA A 68 -3.13 3.19 -2.85
CA ALA A 68 -2.54 4.10 -3.81
C ALA A 68 -2.70 5.56 -3.38
N TYR A 69 -1.61 6.31 -3.49
CA TYR A 69 -1.53 7.73 -3.22
C TYR A 69 -1.46 8.50 -4.53
N TRP A 70 -2.44 9.34 -4.80
CA TRP A 70 -2.42 10.27 -5.92
C TRP A 70 -1.75 11.57 -5.48
N ASP A 71 -0.70 11.99 -6.17
CA ASP A 71 0.05 13.21 -5.84
C ASP A 71 -0.43 14.46 -6.61
N GLY A 72 -1.51 14.34 -7.38
CA GLY A 72 -1.95 15.36 -8.34
C GLY A 72 -1.63 15.03 -9.81
N LYS A 73 -0.77 14.03 -10.05
CA LYS A 73 -0.33 13.63 -11.39
C LYS A 73 -0.11 12.14 -11.59
N THR A 74 0.38 11.44 -10.57
CA THR A 74 0.80 10.03 -10.61
C THR A 74 0.21 9.29 -9.41
N LEU A 75 -0.19 8.04 -9.63
CA LEU A 75 -0.55 7.12 -8.56
C LEU A 75 0.70 6.40 -8.07
N TRP A 76 0.90 6.39 -6.76
CA TRP A 76 2.04 5.78 -6.09
C TRP A 76 1.57 4.67 -5.17
N THR A 77 2.25 3.53 -5.20
CA THR A 77 2.09 2.51 -4.16
C THR A 77 2.58 3.05 -2.82
N ARG A 78 2.17 2.40 -1.73
CA ARG A 78 2.74 2.65 -0.40
C ARG A 78 4.28 2.53 -0.36
N GLY A 79 4.86 1.68 -1.21
CA GLY A 79 6.30 1.47 -1.28
C GLY A 79 7.08 2.62 -1.92
N GLY A 80 6.39 3.54 -2.61
CA GLY A 80 7.02 4.61 -3.40
C GLY A 80 7.16 4.27 -4.89
N GLU A 81 6.64 3.13 -5.35
CA GLU A 81 6.65 2.77 -6.78
C GLU A 81 5.49 3.43 -7.52
N ALA A 82 5.76 3.99 -8.71
CA ALA A 82 4.72 4.51 -9.59
C ALA A 82 3.84 3.37 -10.13
N ILE A 83 2.53 3.60 -10.18
CA ILE A 83 1.54 2.67 -10.72
C ILE A 83 1.22 3.11 -12.15
N ALA A 84 1.55 2.27 -13.12
CA ALA A 84 1.20 2.51 -14.52
C ALA A 84 -0.31 2.33 -14.70
N VAL A 85 -0.99 3.39 -15.11
CA VAL A 85 -2.45 3.41 -15.35
C VAL A 85 -2.75 3.85 -16.79
N PRO A 86 -3.86 3.40 -17.40
CA PRO A 86 -4.30 3.94 -18.67
C PRO A 86 -4.62 5.43 -18.51
N ALA A 87 -4.31 6.24 -19.52
CA ALA A 87 -4.53 7.69 -19.45
C ALA A 87 -6.00 8.06 -19.14
N TRP A 88 -6.95 7.26 -19.64
CA TRP A 88 -8.38 7.47 -19.38
C TRP A 88 -8.78 7.25 -17.91
N PHE A 89 -8.02 6.47 -17.14
CA PHE A 89 -8.38 6.13 -15.75
C PHE A 89 -8.28 7.34 -14.82
N VAL A 90 -7.25 8.18 -15.04
CA VAL A 90 -6.95 9.40 -14.27
C VAL A 90 -7.30 10.70 -14.99
N ALA A 91 -7.89 10.62 -16.18
CA ALA A 91 -8.28 11.80 -16.94
C ALA A 91 -9.28 12.65 -16.15
N GLY A 92 -8.99 13.95 -15.99
CA GLY A 92 -9.86 14.88 -15.28
C GLY A 92 -9.78 14.80 -13.75
N TRP A 93 -8.84 14.03 -13.19
CA TRP A 93 -8.60 14.05 -11.74
C TRP A 93 -7.99 15.39 -11.31
N PRO A 94 -8.25 15.84 -10.08
CA PRO A 94 -7.72 17.11 -9.58
C PRO A 94 -6.23 17.02 -9.27
N GLU A 95 -5.54 18.16 -9.21
CA GLU A 95 -4.16 18.24 -8.70
C GLU A 95 -4.08 18.03 -7.17
N THR A 96 -5.22 18.02 -6.48
CA THR A 96 -5.28 17.74 -5.03
C THR A 96 -4.87 16.30 -4.74
N ALA A 97 -3.96 16.10 -3.78
CA ALA A 97 -3.54 14.78 -3.37
C ALA A 97 -4.69 13.97 -2.75
N LEU A 98 -4.80 12.69 -3.12
CA LEU A 98 -5.84 11.76 -2.66
C LEU A 98 -5.18 10.48 -2.10
N ASP A 99 -5.71 9.96 -1.00
CA ASP A 99 -5.32 8.66 -0.45
C ASP A 99 -6.51 7.69 -0.57
N GLY A 100 -6.26 6.53 -1.14
CA GLY A 100 -7.31 5.59 -1.46
C GLY A 100 -6.81 4.17 -1.69
N GLU A 101 -7.76 3.30 -2.00
CA GLU A 101 -7.51 1.89 -2.32
C GLU A 101 -7.90 1.61 -3.78
N LEU A 102 -6.96 1.10 -4.57
CA LEU A 102 -7.28 0.47 -5.85
C LEU A 102 -7.92 -0.89 -5.60
N TRP A 103 -9.18 -1.04 -5.97
CA TRP A 103 -10.03 -2.14 -5.54
C TRP A 103 -10.82 -2.75 -6.71
N ALA A 104 -10.78 -4.08 -6.82
CA ALA A 104 -11.43 -4.84 -7.90
C ALA A 104 -12.74 -5.54 -7.46
N GLY A 105 -13.31 -5.14 -6.31
CA GLY A 105 -14.44 -5.82 -5.70
C GLY A 105 -14.04 -6.73 -4.54
N ARG A 106 -15.05 -7.18 -3.78
CA ARG A 106 -14.85 -8.12 -2.66
C ARG A 106 -14.29 -9.45 -3.18
N GLY A 107 -13.25 -9.97 -2.53
CA GLY A 107 -12.51 -11.14 -3.01
C GLY A 107 -11.63 -10.89 -4.23
N GLY A 108 -11.57 -9.66 -4.77
CA GLY A 108 -10.81 -9.29 -5.95
C GLY A 108 -9.35 -8.88 -5.69
N PHE A 109 -8.80 -9.18 -4.51
CA PHE A 109 -7.44 -8.76 -4.14
C PHE A 109 -6.37 -9.20 -5.18
N SER A 110 -6.43 -10.45 -5.64
CA SER A 110 -5.49 -10.97 -6.65
C SER A 110 -5.58 -10.21 -7.98
N ASP A 111 -6.79 -9.84 -8.39
CA ASP A 111 -7.03 -9.06 -9.60
C ASP A 111 -6.49 -7.62 -9.43
N ALA A 112 -6.72 -7.01 -8.27
CA ALA A 112 -6.21 -5.67 -7.96
C ALA A 112 -4.67 -5.63 -7.97
N VAL A 113 -4.02 -6.60 -7.31
CA VAL A 113 -2.55 -6.74 -7.27
C VAL A 113 -1.99 -6.95 -8.67
N SER A 114 -2.53 -7.92 -9.41
CA SER A 114 -2.03 -8.27 -10.74
C SER A 114 -2.24 -7.16 -11.76
N THR A 115 -3.28 -6.34 -11.59
CA THR A 115 -3.54 -5.16 -12.44
C THR A 115 -2.57 -4.03 -12.12
N ALA A 116 -2.43 -3.66 -10.85
CA ALA A 116 -1.62 -2.51 -10.42
C ALA A 116 -0.10 -2.73 -10.58
N ARG A 117 0.38 -3.98 -10.60
CA ARG A 117 1.81 -4.31 -10.77
C ARG A 117 2.29 -4.33 -12.23
N ARG A 118 1.38 -4.28 -13.20
CA ARG A 118 1.78 -4.31 -14.63
C ARG A 118 2.42 -2.99 -15.02
N GLN A 119 3.56 -3.08 -15.70
CA GLN A 119 4.26 -1.91 -16.25
C GLN A 119 3.55 -1.35 -17.48
N VAL A 120 2.93 -2.22 -18.28
CA VAL A 120 2.06 -1.83 -19.40
C VAL A 120 0.61 -2.03 -18.95
N PRO A 121 -0.19 -0.94 -18.81
CA PRO A 121 -1.56 -1.04 -18.35
C PRO A 121 -2.42 -1.88 -19.29
N ASP A 122 -3.20 -2.81 -18.73
CA ASP A 122 -4.19 -3.60 -19.47
C ASP A 122 -5.59 -2.99 -19.33
N ASP A 123 -6.13 -2.54 -20.45
CA ASP A 123 -7.38 -1.78 -20.51
C ASP A 123 -8.60 -2.57 -20.01
N ILE A 124 -8.61 -3.89 -20.19
CA ILE A 124 -9.69 -4.77 -19.75
C ILE A 124 -9.64 -4.95 -18.23
N ALA A 125 -8.45 -5.18 -17.68
CA ALA A 125 -8.24 -5.30 -16.24
C ALA A 125 -8.59 -3.99 -15.50
N TRP A 126 -8.13 -2.85 -16.01
CA TRP A 126 -8.40 -1.53 -15.40
C TRP A 126 -9.88 -1.15 -15.39
N ARG A 127 -10.70 -1.63 -16.32
CA ARG A 127 -12.16 -1.42 -16.30
C ARG A 127 -12.87 -2.10 -15.13
N LYS A 128 -12.22 -3.05 -14.45
CA LYS A 128 -12.73 -3.68 -13.22
C LYS A 128 -12.30 -2.96 -11.96
N MET A 129 -11.32 -2.07 -12.06
CA MET A 129 -10.73 -1.35 -10.93
C MET A 129 -11.56 -0.13 -10.56
N ARG A 130 -11.56 0.18 -9.27
CA ARG A 130 -12.05 1.45 -8.71
C ARG A 130 -10.98 2.03 -7.81
N PHE A 131 -10.94 3.34 -7.70
CA PHE A 131 -10.17 4.05 -6.70
C PHE A 131 -11.10 4.52 -5.58
N MET A 132 -11.01 3.84 -4.44
CA MET A 132 -11.84 4.07 -3.25
C MET A 132 -11.13 5.07 -2.34
N VAL A 133 -11.43 6.36 -2.50
CA VAL A 133 -10.78 7.48 -1.82
C VAL A 133 -11.28 7.61 -0.39
N PHE A 134 -10.37 7.58 0.58
CA PHE A 134 -10.72 7.65 2.00
C PHE A 134 -10.09 8.82 2.75
N ASP A 135 -9.12 9.54 2.17
CA ASP A 135 -8.59 10.76 2.78
C ASP A 135 -8.00 11.81 1.80
N LEU A 136 -7.72 13.01 2.31
CA LEU A 136 -7.06 14.14 1.64
C LEU A 136 -5.75 14.51 2.36
N PRO A 137 -4.61 13.90 2.01
CA PRO A 137 -3.35 14.05 2.76
C PRO A 137 -2.79 15.46 2.84
N ALA A 138 -3.06 16.30 1.84
CA ALA A 138 -2.57 17.67 1.78
C ALA A 138 -3.45 18.66 2.56
N HIS A 139 -4.62 18.25 3.06
CA HIS A 139 -5.53 19.14 3.75
C HIS A 139 -5.15 19.28 5.23
N ALA A 140 -4.94 20.52 5.70
CA ALA A 140 -4.41 20.82 7.03
C ALA A 140 -5.41 20.61 8.19
N GLY A 141 -6.70 20.48 7.90
CA GLY A 141 -7.77 20.29 8.88
C GLY A 141 -7.91 18.87 9.45
N THR A 142 -8.80 18.72 10.42
CA THR A 142 -9.13 17.42 11.04
C THR A 142 -9.92 16.52 10.09
N PHE A 143 -10.03 15.22 10.37
CA PHE A 143 -10.78 14.30 9.51
C PHE A 143 -12.27 14.68 9.39
N ASP A 144 -12.88 15.22 10.45
CA ASP A 144 -14.25 15.79 10.40
C ASP A 144 -14.38 16.93 9.38
N GLN A 145 -13.31 17.71 9.17
CA GLN A 145 -13.27 18.77 8.16
C GLN A 145 -12.89 18.23 6.78
N ARG A 146 -11.99 17.24 6.70
CA ARG A 146 -11.55 16.62 5.44
C ARG A 146 -12.66 15.83 4.76
N LEU A 147 -13.49 15.12 5.53
CA LEU A 147 -14.52 14.23 4.99
C LEU A 147 -15.54 14.91 4.05
N PRO A 148 -16.20 16.02 4.41
CA PRO A 148 -17.11 16.70 3.48
C PRO A 148 -16.39 17.23 2.24
N ILE A 149 -15.16 17.74 2.39
CA ILE A 149 -14.36 18.25 1.27
C ILE A 149 -14.00 17.10 0.33
N LEU A 150 -13.56 15.96 0.88
CA LEU A 150 -13.27 14.73 0.13
C LEU A 150 -14.48 14.32 -0.69
N GLN A 151 -15.67 14.31 -0.08
CA GLN A 151 -16.91 13.93 -0.76
C GLN A 151 -17.20 14.86 -1.94
N THR A 152 -17.06 16.18 -1.76
CA THR A 152 -17.22 17.16 -2.84
C THR A 152 -16.15 17.01 -3.93
N THR A 153 -14.87 16.84 -3.56
CA THR A 153 -13.75 16.64 -4.49
C THR A 153 -13.98 15.41 -5.37
N VAL A 154 -14.35 14.27 -4.77
CA VAL A 154 -14.59 13.04 -5.52
C VAL A 154 -15.86 13.15 -6.37
N ALA A 155 -16.92 13.77 -5.86
CA ALA A 155 -18.15 13.99 -6.65
C ALA A 155 -17.88 14.86 -7.89
N ALA A 156 -17.01 15.86 -7.78
CA ALA A 156 -16.64 16.73 -8.89
C ALA A 156 -15.85 16.00 -10.00
N ILE A 157 -15.16 14.90 -9.69
CA ILE A 157 -14.50 14.06 -10.69
C ILE A 157 -15.55 13.42 -11.63
N GLY A 158 -16.73 13.05 -11.11
CA GLY A 158 -17.84 12.58 -11.93
C GLY A 158 -17.63 11.23 -12.62
N LEU A 159 -16.58 10.48 -12.27
CA LEU A 159 -16.25 9.18 -12.87
C LEU A 159 -16.71 8.02 -11.98
N PRO A 160 -17.40 6.99 -12.51
CA PRO A 160 -17.98 5.92 -11.70
C PRO A 160 -16.95 5.01 -11.02
N TRP A 161 -15.70 5.00 -11.50
CA TRP A 161 -14.60 4.25 -10.89
C TRP A 161 -13.80 5.04 -9.85
N VAL A 162 -14.16 6.29 -9.54
CA VAL A 162 -13.56 7.07 -8.45
C VAL A 162 -14.66 7.36 -7.43
N GLN A 163 -14.52 6.80 -6.23
CA GLN A 163 -15.60 6.79 -5.25
C GLN A 163 -15.07 7.20 -3.88
N SER A 164 -15.80 8.06 -3.19
CA SER A 164 -15.52 8.36 -1.78
C SER A 164 -15.98 7.18 -0.94
N VAL A 165 -15.12 6.75 -0.02
CA VAL A 165 -15.45 5.66 0.91
C VAL A 165 -16.57 6.12 1.83
N LYS A 166 -17.64 5.31 1.93
CA LYS A 166 -18.77 5.59 2.82
C LYS A 166 -18.31 5.55 4.28
N GLN A 167 -18.50 6.66 4.97
CA GLN A 167 -18.25 6.81 6.41
C GLN A 167 -19.57 6.83 7.18
N SER A 168 -19.58 6.26 8.37
CA SER A 168 -20.74 6.25 9.27
C SER A 168 -20.30 6.30 10.73
N ARG A 169 -21.18 6.67 11.65
CA ARG A 169 -20.92 6.56 13.10
C ARG A 169 -21.67 5.36 13.66
N VAL A 170 -21.13 4.78 14.74
CA VAL A 170 -21.76 3.72 15.53
C VAL A 170 -21.93 4.19 16.96
N SER A 171 -23.01 3.78 17.62
CA SER A 171 -23.34 4.20 18.99
C SER A 171 -22.57 3.44 20.06
N ASP A 172 -22.19 2.20 19.78
CA ASP A 172 -21.65 1.28 20.77
C ASP A 172 -20.93 0.10 20.10
N HIS A 173 -20.21 -0.67 20.93
CA HIS A 173 -19.45 -1.82 20.50
C HIS A 173 -20.33 -2.92 19.88
N ARG A 174 -21.56 -3.12 20.36
CA ARG A 174 -22.49 -4.13 19.81
C ARG A 174 -22.86 -3.79 18.37
N SER A 175 -23.14 -2.52 18.10
CA SER A 175 -23.45 -1.99 16.76
C SER A 175 -22.23 -2.09 15.83
N LEU A 176 -21.03 -1.81 16.33
CA LEU A 176 -19.77 -2.01 15.59
C LEU A 176 -19.56 -3.47 15.19
N GLN A 177 -19.74 -4.41 16.13
CA GLN A 177 -19.61 -5.85 15.87
C GLN A 177 -20.67 -6.35 14.88
N LYS A 178 -21.90 -5.83 14.96
CA LYS A 178 -22.96 -6.14 13.99
C LYS A 178 -22.56 -5.67 12.58
N MET A 179 -22.05 -4.45 12.46
CA MET A 179 -21.55 -3.92 11.18
C MET A 179 -20.41 -4.78 10.63
N LEU A 180 -19.43 -5.15 11.47
CA LEU A 180 -18.34 -6.05 11.08
C LEU A 180 -18.88 -7.39 10.59
N SER A 181 -19.85 -7.98 11.29
CA SER A 181 -20.45 -9.24 10.89
C SER A 181 -21.20 -9.14 9.56
N THR A 182 -21.92 -8.05 9.31
CA THR A 182 -22.60 -7.83 8.02
C THR A 182 -21.59 -7.72 6.89
N VAL A 183 -20.61 -6.81 7.00
CA VAL A 183 -19.58 -6.61 5.98
C VAL A 183 -18.85 -7.91 5.67
N THR A 184 -18.44 -8.66 6.69
CA THR A 184 -17.72 -9.94 6.49
C THR A 184 -18.58 -11.04 5.89
N LYS A 185 -19.88 -11.13 6.23
CA LYS A 185 -20.82 -12.07 5.60
C LYS A 185 -21.00 -11.81 4.11
N GLU A 186 -20.94 -10.55 3.72
CA GLU A 186 -21.04 -10.14 2.32
C GLU A 186 -19.69 -10.16 1.58
N GLY A 187 -18.64 -10.73 2.19
CA GLY A 187 -17.31 -10.91 1.59
C GLY A 187 -16.32 -9.77 1.79
N GLY A 188 -16.66 -8.75 2.57
CA GLY A 188 -15.76 -7.64 2.92
C GLY A 188 -14.70 -8.06 3.93
N GLU A 189 -13.58 -7.35 3.97
CA GLU A 189 -12.41 -7.75 4.78
C GLU A 189 -12.56 -7.42 6.27
N GLY A 190 -13.23 -6.31 6.58
CA GLY A 190 -13.37 -5.79 7.93
C GLY A 190 -13.84 -4.34 7.92
N LEU A 191 -13.51 -3.61 8.98
CA LEU A 191 -13.80 -2.20 9.15
C LEU A 191 -12.52 -1.39 9.40
N MET A 192 -12.57 -0.12 9.03
CA MET A 192 -11.63 0.91 9.44
C MET A 192 -12.34 1.88 10.36
N LEU A 193 -11.65 2.34 11.41
CA LEU A 193 -12.13 3.41 12.29
C LEU A 193 -11.16 4.60 12.18
N HIS A 194 -11.67 5.78 11.93
CA HIS A 194 -10.88 7.00 11.77
C HIS A 194 -11.38 8.10 12.70
N ARG A 195 -10.53 8.55 13.61
CA ARG A 195 -10.85 9.58 14.61
C ARG A 195 -11.15 10.90 13.92
N GLY A 196 -12.34 11.47 14.17
CA GLY A 196 -12.81 12.71 13.54
C GLY A 196 -11.90 13.91 13.81
N ALA A 197 -11.39 14.05 15.03
CA ALA A 197 -10.50 15.14 15.42
C ALA A 197 -9.04 14.97 14.94
N SER A 198 -8.71 13.90 14.21
CA SER A 198 -7.32 13.63 13.82
C SER A 198 -6.84 14.51 12.67
N TYR A 199 -5.59 14.99 12.78
CA TYR A 199 -4.87 15.60 11.67
C TYR A 199 -4.20 14.52 10.82
N TYR A 200 -4.05 14.78 9.53
CA TYR A 200 -3.32 13.84 8.68
C TYR A 200 -1.84 13.83 9.06
N ARG A 201 -1.34 12.65 9.46
CA ARG A 201 0.07 12.43 9.80
C ARG A 201 0.53 11.09 9.23
N ALA A 202 1.70 11.08 8.60
CA ALA A 202 2.31 9.86 8.05
C ALA A 202 2.94 8.99 9.16
N GLU A 203 2.19 8.73 10.22
CA GLU A 203 2.61 7.97 11.39
C GLU A 203 1.64 6.82 11.68
N ARG A 204 2.01 5.97 12.62
CA ARG A 204 1.17 4.88 13.13
C ARG A 204 0.72 5.25 14.54
N ASN A 205 -0.57 5.48 14.71
CA ASN A 205 -1.18 5.81 15.99
C ASN A 205 -2.64 5.32 16.03
N ASP A 206 -3.37 5.65 17.10
CA ASP A 206 -4.76 5.22 17.30
C ASP A 206 -5.79 6.15 16.63
N ASP A 207 -5.35 7.15 15.87
CA ASP A 207 -6.28 7.97 15.09
C ASP A 207 -6.84 7.20 13.89
N LEU A 208 -6.15 6.14 13.43
CA LEU A 208 -6.64 5.22 12.42
C LEU A 208 -6.50 3.78 12.93
N LEU A 209 -7.60 3.04 12.97
CA LEU A 209 -7.66 1.67 13.48
C LEU A 209 -8.25 0.73 12.42
N LYS A 210 -7.77 -0.51 12.41
CA LYS A 210 -8.33 -1.61 11.61
C LYS A 210 -8.99 -2.61 12.55
N LEU A 211 -10.24 -2.97 12.23
CA LEU A 211 -11.00 -4.00 12.92
C LEU A 211 -11.32 -5.12 11.93
N LYS A 212 -10.79 -6.31 12.20
CA LYS A 212 -11.07 -7.50 11.39
C LYS A 212 -11.66 -8.59 12.28
N LEU A 213 -12.44 -9.50 11.67
CA LEU A 213 -12.90 -10.71 12.35
C LEU A 213 -11.74 -11.70 12.57
N HIS A 214 -10.71 -11.61 11.73
CA HIS A 214 -9.57 -12.51 11.70
C HIS A 214 -8.26 -11.74 11.47
N ASP A 215 -7.18 -12.26 12.04
CA ASP A 215 -5.81 -11.83 11.78
C ASP A 215 -5.10 -12.87 10.92
N ASP A 216 -4.16 -12.43 10.10
CA ASP A 216 -3.27 -13.30 9.33
C ASP A 216 -1.85 -13.14 9.86
N ALA A 217 -1.11 -14.24 9.98
CA ALA A 217 0.27 -14.26 10.41
C ALA A 217 1.05 -15.38 9.71
N GLU A 218 2.37 -15.33 9.82
CA GLU A 218 3.26 -16.30 9.21
C GLU A 218 3.89 -17.22 10.25
N ALA A 219 4.10 -18.47 9.86
CA ALA A 219 4.83 -19.44 10.66
C ALA A 219 5.62 -20.38 9.74
N ARG A 220 6.74 -20.90 10.25
CA ARG A 220 7.58 -21.87 9.56
C ARG A 220 7.03 -23.28 9.77
N VAL A 221 6.98 -24.09 8.73
CA VAL A 221 6.60 -25.51 8.84
C VAL A 221 7.76 -26.30 9.47
N ILE A 222 7.50 -26.95 10.61
CA ILE A 222 8.51 -27.72 11.36
C ILE A 222 8.28 -29.23 11.27
N ALA A 223 7.01 -29.67 11.18
CA ALA A 223 6.69 -31.08 10.99
C ALA A 223 5.35 -31.28 10.27
N HIS A 224 5.18 -32.46 9.67
CA HIS A 224 3.88 -32.95 9.20
C HIS A 224 3.30 -33.87 10.26
N ILE A 225 1.99 -33.79 10.47
CA ILE A 225 1.24 -34.64 11.39
C ILE A 225 0.24 -35.44 10.58
N ASP A 226 0.32 -36.76 10.69
CA ASP A 226 -0.54 -37.69 9.97
C ASP A 226 -2.02 -37.47 10.30
N GLY A 227 -2.84 -37.53 9.26
CA GLY A 227 -4.28 -37.44 9.38
C GLY A 227 -4.88 -38.72 9.96
N LYS A 228 -6.05 -38.56 10.57
CA LYS A 228 -6.90 -39.65 11.05
C LYS A 228 -8.26 -39.61 10.34
N GLY A 229 -9.01 -40.71 10.38
CA GLY A 229 -10.33 -40.80 9.76
C GLY A 229 -10.28 -40.49 8.25
N LYS A 230 -11.08 -39.51 7.78
CA LYS A 230 -11.12 -39.10 6.35
C LYS A 230 -9.79 -38.57 5.77
N HIS A 231 -8.79 -38.34 6.63
CA HIS A 231 -7.45 -37.92 6.25
C HIS A 231 -6.37 -38.98 6.56
N ALA A 232 -6.74 -40.23 6.85
CA ALA A 232 -5.77 -41.30 7.03
C ALA A 232 -4.88 -41.48 5.78
N GLY A 233 -3.58 -41.68 5.99
CA GLY A 233 -2.59 -41.82 4.90
C GLY A 233 -2.19 -40.53 4.19
N ARG A 234 -2.65 -39.36 4.67
CA ARG A 234 -2.30 -38.04 4.12
C ARG A 234 -2.18 -37.00 5.24
N LEU A 235 -1.85 -35.75 4.89
CA LEU A 235 -1.66 -34.68 5.88
C LEU A 235 -2.92 -34.47 6.73
N GLY A 236 -2.77 -34.58 8.05
CA GLY A 236 -3.75 -34.14 9.04
C GLY A 236 -3.57 -32.67 9.39
N ALA A 237 -2.36 -32.30 9.80
CA ALA A 237 -2.00 -30.95 10.20
C ALA A 237 -0.51 -30.68 9.97
N LEU A 238 -0.14 -29.40 9.88
CA LEU A 238 1.24 -28.96 10.02
C LEU A 238 1.52 -28.62 11.49
N LEU A 239 2.68 -28.99 12.01
CA LEU A 239 3.25 -28.32 13.18
C LEU A 239 4.03 -27.12 12.68
N VAL A 240 3.63 -25.92 13.11
CA VAL A 240 4.26 -24.67 12.68
C VAL A 240 4.86 -23.92 13.87
N GLU A 241 5.91 -23.15 13.61
CA GLU A 241 6.59 -22.28 14.57
C GLU A 241 6.47 -20.81 14.17
N MET A 242 5.94 -20.00 15.08
CA MET A 242 5.80 -18.55 14.92
C MET A 242 7.15 -17.86 15.14
N PRO A 243 7.35 -16.60 14.67
CA PRO A 243 8.60 -15.86 14.85
C PRO A 243 9.04 -15.70 16.31
N ASN A 244 8.10 -15.75 17.26
CA ASN A 244 8.39 -15.70 18.69
C ASN A 244 8.80 -17.06 19.29
N GLY A 245 9.01 -18.09 18.46
CA GLY A 245 9.42 -19.44 18.85
C GLY A 245 8.29 -20.35 19.34
N GLN A 246 7.07 -19.84 19.49
CA GLN A 246 5.95 -20.66 19.92
C GLN A 246 5.44 -21.56 18.79
N ARG A 247 4.97 -22.76 19.15
CA ARG A 247 4.54 -23.79 18.20
C ARG A 247 3.08 -24.15 18.39
N PHE A 248 2.38 -24.40 17.29
CA PHE A 248 1.01 -24.90 17.33
C PHE A 248 0.68 -25.76 16.10
N LYS A 249 -0.42 -26.53 16.19
CA LYS A 249 -0.90 -27.37 15.08
C LYS A 249 -1.86 -26.57 14.20
N LEU A 250 -1.58 -26.54 12.90
CA LEU A 250 -2.43 -25.95 11.86
C LEU A 250 -3.08 -27.07 11.06
N GLY A 251 -4.36 -27.37 11.33
CA GLY A 251 -5.05 -28.57 10.82
C GLY A 251 -6.16 -28.34 9.80
N THR A 252 -6.54 -27.09 9.55
CA THR A 252 -7.66 -26.70 8.69
C THR A 252 -7.20 -25.74 7.60
N GLY A 253 -8.01 -25.51 6.56
CA GLY A 253 -7.68 -24.59 5.46
C GLY A 253 -6.95 -25.21 4.27
N PHE A 254 -6.57 -26.50 4.34
CA PHE A 254 -5.94 -27.22 3.23
C PHE A 254 -6.98 -27.78 2.25
N SER A 255 -6.70 -27.63 0.95
CA SER A 255 -7.39 -28.39 -0.11
C SER A 255 -6.99 -29.87 -0.07
N ASP A 256 -7.77 -30.73 -0.74
CA ASP A 256 -7.42 -32.16 -0.82
C ASP A 256 -6.08 -32.40 -1.52
N ALA A 257 -5.77 -31.59 -2.55
CA ALA A 257 -4.47 -31.61 -3.23
C ALA A 257 -3.33 -31.23 -2.27
N GLN A 258 -3.50 -30.18 -1.45
CA GLN A 258 -2.52 -29.79 -0.43
C GLN A 258 -2.39 -30.83 0.68
N ARG A 259 -3.41 -31.65 0.95
CA ARG A 259 -3.28 -32.75 1.91
C ARG A 259 -2.50 -33.93 1.35
N ALA A 260 -2.64 -34.19 0.05
CA ALA A 260 -1.86 -35.21 -0.66
C ALA A 260 -0.40 -34.76 -0.86
N GLN A 261 -0.19 -33.47 -1.12
CA GLN A 261 1.12 -32.86 -1.34
C GLN A 261 1.28 -31.65 -0.40
N PRO A 262 1.69 -31.89 0.86
CA PRO A 262 1.75 -30.84 1.88
C PRO A 262 2.86 -29.81 1.64
N PRO A 263 2.71 -28.58 2.16
CA PRO A 263 3.80 -27.60 2.20
C PRO A 263 5.08 -28.21 2.78
N MET A 264 6.22 -27.98 2.12
CA MET A 264 7.50 -28.57 2.51
C MET A 264 7.93 -28.13 3.90
N LEU A 265 8.68 -28.98 4.60
CA LEU A 265 9.35 -28.60 5.84
C LEU A 265 10.28 -27.40 5.58
N GLY A 266 10.33 -26.47 6.52
CA GLY A 266 11.10 -25.24 6.41
C GLY A 266 10.42 -24.11 5.64
N SER A 267 9.37 -24.38 4.85
CA SER A 267 8.62 -23.33 4.14
C SER A 267 7.91 -22.38 5.11
N LEU A 268 7.76 -21.11 4.71
CA LEU A 268 6.89 -20.16 5.41
C LEU A 268 5.47 -20.30 4.88
N VAL A 269 4.50 -20.37 5.79
CA VAL A 269 3.08 -20.41 5.45
C VAL A 269 2.36 -19.25 6.11
N THR A 270 1.40 -18.67 5.40
CA THR A 270 0.44 -17.72 5.98
C THR A 270 -0.75 -18.50 6.53
N TYR A 271 -1.13 -18.22 7.78
CA TYR A 271 -2.33 -18.74 8.41
C TYR A 271 -3.23 -17.59 8.88
N ARG A 272 -4.53 -17.85 8.89
CA ARG A 272 -5.58 -16.95 9.38
C ARG A 272 -6.10 -17.43 10.71
N PHE A 273 -6.36 -16.55 11.68
CA PHE A 273 -6.82 -16.91 13.01
C PHE A 273 -7.76 -15.84 13.60
N ARG A 274 -8.39 -16.09 14.76
CA ARG A 274 -9.29 -15.15 15.44
C ARG A 274 -8.80 -14.89 16.88
N GLY A 275 -7.94 -13.89 17.05
CA GLY A 275 -7.33 -13.59 18.33
C GLY A 275 -6.43 -14.71 18.87
N VAL A 276 -5.77 -14.46 19.99
CA VAL A 276 -4.88 -15.42 20.65
C VAL A 276 -5.50 -15.89 21.97
N ASN A 277 -5.05 -17.03 22.48
CA ASN A 277 -5.32 -17.41 23.87
C ASN A 277 -4.38 -16.66 24.83
N ASP A 278 -4.55 -16.84 26.15
CA ASP A 278 -3.75 -16.15 27.18
C ASP A 278 -2.25 -16.41 27.06
N SER A 279 -1.87 -17.51 26.41
CA SER A 279 -0.47 -17.87 26.13
C SER A 279 0.04 -17.30 24.79
N GLY A 280 -0.74 -16.51 24.05
CA GLY A 280 -0.35 -15.95 22.77
C GLY A 280 -0.52 -16.88 21.56
N ILE A 281 -1.12 -18.06 21.71
CA ILE A 281 -1.33 -19.01 20.61
C ILE A 281 -2.60 -18.63 19.82
N PRO A 282 -2.52 -18.57 18.47
CA PRO A 282 -3.66 -18.31 17.58
C PRO A 282 -4.85 -19.24 17.80
N ARG A 283 -6.06 -18.68 17.95
CA ARG A 283 -7.31 -19.44 18.03
C ARG A 283 -7.96 -19.59 16.66
N PHE A 284 -8.60 -20.74 16.42
CA PHE A 284 -9.29 -21.03 15.15
C PHE A 284 -8.41 -20.81 13.92
N ALA A 285 -7.12 -21.16 14.04
CA ALA A 285 -6.16 -20.97 12.97
C ALA A 285 -6.42 -21.92 11.79
N SER A 286 -6.37 -21.40 10.57
CA SER A 286 -6.51 -22.13 9.31
C SER A 286 -5.45 -21.71 8.30
N PHE A 287 -4.90 -22.67 7.58
CA PHE A 287 -3.94 -22.44 6.50
C PHE A 287 -4.55 -21.55 5.40
N LEU A 288 -3.77 -20.60 4.90
CA LEU A 288 -4.15 -19.72 3.81
C LEU A 288 -3.38 -20.04 2.53
N ARG A 289 -2.04 -19.97 2.58
CA ARG A 289 -1.13 -20.23 1.45
C ARG A 289 0.30 -20.47 1.90
N VAL A 290 1.11 -21.07 1.03
CA VAL A 290 2.57 -21.02 1.15
C VAL A 290 3.03 -19.62 0.75
N ARG A 291 3.98 -19.05 1.49
CA ARG A 291 4.60 -17.78 1.12
C ARG A 291 5.57 -18.04 -0.03
N GLU A 292 5.38 -17.33 -1.13
CA GLU A 292 6.40 -17.22 -2.17
C GLU A 292 7.37 -16.12 -1.74
N ASP A 293 8.64 -16.48 -1.59
CA ASP A 293 9.70 -15.49 -1.38
C ASP A 293 9.88 -14.75 -2.72
N LEU A 294 9.65 -13.43 -2.69
CA LEU A 294 9.97 -12.50 -3.77
C LEU A 294 11.44 -12.11 -3.69
#